data_AF-A0A3B9RZP8-F1
#
_entry.id   AF-A0A3B9RZP8-F1
#
_cell.length_a   1.000
_cell.length_b   1.000
_cell.length_c   1.000
_cell.angle_alpha   90.00
_cell.angle_beta   90.00
_cell.angle_gamma   90.00
#
_symmetry.space_group_name_H-M   'P 1'
#
loop_
_entity.id
_entity.type
_entity.pdbx_description
1 polymer ?
#
loop_
_entity_poly.entity_id
_entity_poly.type
_entity_poly.pdbx_seq_one_letter_code
_entity_poly.pdbx_strand_id
1 'polypeptide(L)'
;ANDAAVAVAEHVKGNVKIFIKRMNERALELGMNNTDFYSVHGLPPGRGQKFDVSSAYDLYLLALELIKHPQFLRWSSIRLDS
;
A
#
# COMPACT_ATOMS: atom_id res chain seq x y z
N ALA A 1 -8.19 1.40 -11.06
CA ALA A 1 -7.50 0.86 -9.86
C ALA A 1 -6.99 1.98 -8.95
N ASN A 2 -6.26 2.98 -9.49
CA ASN A 2 -5.72 4.08 -8.69
C ASN A 2 -6.80 4.92 -7.98
N ASP A 3 -7.87 5.29 -8.70
CA ASP A 3 -9.00 6.01 -8.10
C ASP A 3 -9.69 5.19 -7.00
N ALA A 4 -9.73 3.86 -7.16
CA ALA A 4 -10.25 2.98 -6.12
C ALA A 4 -9.35 2.97 -4.88
N ALA A 5 -8.02 3.02 -5.05
CA ALA A 5 -7.10 3.16 -3.92
C ALA A 5 -7.28 4.49 -3.17
N VAL A 6 -7.51 5.59 -3.90
CA VAL A 6 -7.85 6.90 -3.31
C VAL A 6 -9.18 6.83 -2.56
N ALA A 7 -10.22 6.28 -3.19
CA ALA A 7 -11.54 6.14 -2.57
C ALA A 7 -11.51 5.26 -1.31
N VAL A 8 -10.74 4.16 -1.32
CA VAL A 8 -10.54 3.33 -0.11
C VAL A 8 -9.82 4.13 0.97
N ALA A 9 -8.78 4.88 0.63
CA ALA A 9 -8.05 5.70 1.60
C ALA A 9 -8.95 6.76 2.25
N GLU A 10 -9.77 7.44 1.45
CA GLU A 10 -10.76 8.42 1.91
C GLU A 10 -11.86 7.76 2.73
N HIS A 11 -12.38 6.60 2.31
CA HIS A 11 -13.43 5.90 3.04
C HIS A 11 -12.96 5.40 4.41
N VAL A 12 -11.74 4.84 4.48
CA VAL A 12 -11.24 4.23 5.72
C VAL A 12 -10.78 5.28 6.74
N LYS A 13 -10.20 6.41 6.31
CA LYS A 13 -9.61 7.41 7.22
C LYS A 13 -10.10 8.85 7.03
N GLY A 14 -11.00 9.11 6.10
CA GLY A 14 -11.53 10.43 5.76
C GLY A 14 -10.57 11.32 4.97
N ASN A 15 -9.27 10.97 4.88
CA ASN A 15 -8.26 11.78 4.22
C ASN A 15 -7.05 10.93 3.77
N VAL A 16 -6.65 11.09 2.51
CA VAL A 16 -5.50 10.41 1.90
C VAL A 16 -4.19 10.63 2.67
N LYS A 17 -3.90 11.84 3.17
CA LYS A 17 -2.68 12.12 3.94
C LYS A 17 -2.63 11.36 5.27
N ILE A 18 -3.78 11.22 5.94
CA ILE A 18 -3.89 10.43 7.18
C ILE A 18 -3.69 8.95 6.86
N PHE A 19 -4.21 8.49 5.71
CA PHE A 19 -4.01 7.12 5.26
C PHE A 19 -2.54 6.81 4.97
N ILE A 20 -1.83 7.70 4.26
CA ILE A 20 -0.38 7.58 3.99
C ILE A 20 0.42 7.53 5.31
N LYS A 21 0.09 8.38 6.29
CA LYS A 21 0.71 8.31 7.63
C LYS A 21 0.54 6.92 8.24
N ARG A 22 -0.66 6.34 8.14
CA ARG A 22 -0.94 4.98 8.61
C ARG A 22 -0.21 3.89 7.84
N MET A 23 -0.03 4.06 6.53
CA MET A 23 0.76 3.12 5.72
C MET A 23 2.20 3.06 6.21
N ASN A 24 2.81 4.22 6.50
CA ASN A 24 4.17 4.30 7.04
C ASN A 24 4.26 3.78 8.49
N GLU A 25 3.27 4.09 9.34
CA GLU A 25 3.18 3.50 10.69
C GLU A 25 3.15 1.96 10.60
N ARG A 26 2.33 1.41 9.70
CA ARG A 26 2.25 -0.03 9.49
C ARG A 26 3.53 -0.63 8.92
N ALA A 27 4.21 0.08 8.00
CA ALA A 27 5.49 -0.35 7.46
C ALA A 27 6.54 -0.50 8.59
N LEU A 28 6.60 0.47 9.51
CA LEU A 28 7.48 0.42 10.68
C LEU A 28 7.12 -0.75 11.62
N GLU A 29 5.83 -0.97 11.89
CA GLU A 29 5.37 -2.10 12.71
C GLU A 29 5.77 -3.47 12.13
N LEU A 30 5.85 -3.58 10.80
CA LEU A 30 6.26 -4.79 10.09
C LEU A 30 7.78 -4.93 9.93
N GLY A 31 8.56 -3.92 10.35
CA GLY A 31 10.02 -3.90 10.19
C GLY A 31 10.49 -3.54 8.77
N MET A 32 9.62 -2.91 7.97
CA MET A 32 9.94 -2.43 6.62
C MET A 32 10.73 -1.11 6.69
N ASN A 33 11.98 -1.19 7.18
CA ASN A 33 12.82 -0.03 7.50
C ASN A 33 13.38 0.71 6.28
N ASN A 34 13.20 0.18 5.07
CA ASN A 34 13.64 0.79 3.81
C ASN A 34 12.45 1.19 2.94
N THR A 35 11.30 1.46 3.56
CA THR A 35 10.05 1.81 2.89
C THR A 35 9.52 3.15 3.35
N ASP A 36 9.21 4.02 2.38
CA ASP A 36 8.53 5.30 2.58
C ASP A 36 7.42 5.47 1.53
N PHE A 37 6.18 5.60 1.98
CA PHE A 37 5.02 5.90 1.15
C PHE A 37 4.69 7.40 1.18
N TYR A 38 4.48 7.95 0.00
CA TYR A 38 4.03 9.31 -0.31
C TYR A 38 2.76 9.32 -1.16
N SER A 39 2.34 8.16 -1.69
CA SER A 39 1.07 7.96 -2.37
C SER A 39 0.34 6.71 -1.86
N VAL A 40 -0.92 6.55 -2.26
CA VAL A 40 -1.73 5.36 -1.94
C VAL A 40 -1.81 4.37 -3.11
N HIS A 41 -1.24 4.73 -4.27
CA HIS A 41 -1.46 4.01 -5.54
C HIS A 41 -0.16 3.65 -6.28
N GLY A 42 1.00 4.15 -5.87
CA GLY A 42 2.29 3.79 -6.46
C GLY A 42 2.55 4.35 -7.86
N LEU A 43 1.82 5.40 -8.28
CA LEU A 43 2.12 6.05 -9.57
C LEU A 43 3.37 6.92 -9.41
N PRO A 44 4.15 7.11 -10.48
CA PRO A 44 5.22 8.10 -10.48
C PRO A 44 4.69 9.47 -10.01
N PRO A 45 5.39 10.14 -9.07
CA PRO A 45 4.98 11.42 -8.54
C PRO A 45 4.91 12.48 -9.62
N GLY A 46 3.98 13.43 -9.46
CA GLY A 46 3.97 14.66 -10.24
C GLY A 46 5.15 15.58 -9.88
N ARG A 47 5.31 16.69 -10.63
CA ARG A 47 6.34 17.69 -10.34
C ARG A 47 6.21 18.20 -8.90
N GLY A 48 7.30 18.07 -8.13
CA GLY A 48 7.37 18.52 -6.73
C GLY A 48 6.85 17.52 -5.69
N GLN A 49 6.41 16.33 -6.11
CA GLN A 49 6.04 15.24 -5.20
C GLN A 49 7.20 14.23 -5.06
N LYS A 50 7.20 13.46 -3.98
CA LYS A 50 8.23 12.45 -3.68
C LYS A 50 7.82 11.07 -4.21
N PHE A 51 8.80 10.25 -4.58
CA PHE A 51 8.60 8.87 -5.00
C PHE A 51 8.31 7.97 -3.80
N ASP A 52 7.38 7.03 -3.96
CA ASP A 52 7.28 5.87 -3.07
C ASP A 52 8.58 5.05 -3.20
N VAL A 53 9.13 4.60 -2.06
CA VAL A 53 10.36 3.80 -2.01
C VAL A 53 10.10 2.56 -1.17
N SER A 54 10.67 1.43 -1.58
CA SER A 54 10.68 0.18 -0.80
C SER A 54 11.88 -0.69 -1.22
N SER A 55 12.10 -1.79 -0.51
CA SER A 55 13.10 -2.81 -0.85
C SER A 55 12.45 -4.15 -1.15
N ALA A 56 13.15 -5.04 -1.86
CA ALA A 56 12.66 -6.40 -2.09
C ALA A 56 12.39 -7.16 -0.77
N TYR A 57 13.22 -6.92 0.25
CA TYR A 57 13.06 -7.54 1.57
C TYR A 57 11.84 -7.00 2.32
N ASP A 58 11.61 -5.69 2.26
CA ASP A 58 10.46 -5.05 2.89
C ASP A 58 9.14 -5.54 2.28
N LEU A 59 9.09 -5.66 0.95
CA LEU A 59 7.93 -6.22 0.26
C LEU A 59 7.72 -7.71 0.58
N TYR A 60 8.79 -8.46 0.84
CA TYR A 60 8.68 -9.83 1.37
C TYR A 60 8.03 -9.87 2.76
N LEU A 61 8.42 -8.97 3.67
CA LEU A 61 7.76 -8.85 4.99
C LEU A 61 6.28 -8.49 4.86
N LEU A 62 5.94 -7.57 3.95
CA LEU A 62 4.55 -7.23 3.64
C LEU A 62 3.78 -8.45 3.11
N ALA A 63 4.37 -9.24 2.22
CA ALA A 63 3.75 -10.45 1.70
C ALA A 63 3.50 -11.49 2.81
N LEU A 64 4.46 -11.69 3.73
CA LEU A 64 4.29 -12.56 4.89
C LEU A 64 3.16 -12.11 5.83
N GLU A 65 2.89 -10.81 5.92
CA GLU A 65 1.73 -10.32 6.65
C GLU A 65 0.44 -10.56 5.88
N LEU A 66 0.40 -10.27 4.58
CA LEU A 66 -0.78 -10.41 3.74
C LEU A 66 -1.32 -11.85 3.70
N ILE A 67 -0.46 -12.87 3.72
CA ILE A 67 -0.89 -14.28 3.73
C ILE A 67 -1.67 -14.67 4.99
N LYS A 68 -1.57 -13.88 6.09
CA LYS A 68 -2.36 -14.09 7.31
C LYS A 68 -3.82 -13.65 7.16
N HIS A 69 -4.18 -13.01 6.04
CA HIS A 69 -5.53 -12.55 5.74
C HIS A 69 -6.17 -13.43 4.65
N PRO A 70 -6.99 -14.45 4.99
CA PRO A 70 -7.56 -15.37 4.01
C PRO A 70 -8.42 -14.70 2.93
N GLN A 71 -9.03 -13.55 3.26
CA GLN A 71 -9.77 -12.73 2.31
C GLN A 71 -8.86 -12.18 1.20
N PHE A 72 -7.66 -11.70 1.55
CA PHE A 72 -6.69 -11.20 0.58
C PHE A 72 -6.31 -12.31 -0.41
N LEU A 73 -6.00 -13.50 0.09
CA LEU A 73 -5.66 -14.65 -0.76
C LEU A 73 -6.77 -15.00 -1.76
N ARG A 74 -8.03 -14.91 -1.33
CA ARG A 74 -9.17 -15.09 -2.24
C ARG A 74 -9.14 -14.03 -3.34
N TRP A 75 -9.08 -12.75 -2.97
CA TRP A 75 -9.07 -11.65 -3.94
C TRP A 75 -7.90 -11.70 -4.92
N SER A 76 -6.68 -11.96 -4.44
CA SER A 76 -5.48 -12.02 -5.29
C SER A 76 -5.47 -13.22 -6.22
N SER A 77 -6.28 -14.25 -5.97
CA SER A 77 -6.38 -15.45 -6.81
C SER A 77 -7.45 -15.36 -7.91
N ILE A 78 -8.27 -14.30 -7.90
CA ILE A 78 -9.31 -14.08 -8.90
C ILE A 78 -8.63 -13.80 -10.25
N ARG A 79 -8.95 -14.62 -11.24
CA ARG A 79 -8.60 -14.37 -12.63
C ARG A 79 -9.73 -13.59 -13.27
N LEU A 80 -9.37 -12.53 -13.98
CA LEU A 80 -10.29 -11.88 -14.90
C LEU A 80 -10.20 -12.69 -16.18
N ASP A 81 -11.23 -13.46 -16.49
CA ASP A 81 -11.34 -14.08 -17.80
C ASP A 81 -11.46 -12.94 -18.82
N SER A 82 -10.48 -12.86 -19.71
CA SER A 82 -10.38 -11.88 -20.80
C SER A 82 -11.23 -12.28 -22.00
#